data_AF-R5AKV5-F1
#
_entry.id   AF-R5AKV5-F1
#
_cell.length_a   1.000
_cell.length_b   1.000
_cell.length_c   1.000
_cell.angle_alpha   90.00
_cell.angle_beta   90.00
_cell.angle_gamma   90.00
#
_symmetry.space_group_name_H-M   'P 1'
#
loop_
_entity.id
_entity.type
_entity.pdbx_description
1 polymer ?
#
loop_
_entity_poly.entity_id
_entity_poly.type
_entity_poly.pdbx_seq_one_letter_code
_entity_poly.pdbx_strand_id
1 'polypeptide(L)'
;MTAATEKVMLKQSIFAALILCLPAVVLTGCDKDEPAVVTPETPVTPDNTDDKDNPDKDGDENPGSSDNPGDKGEKKVVINTDGTTSDGSHFRRIDETTFMLNYVKYEIRDGHIEVIGYDSSEIELTLKGKVDLYSTIEIDNVSYNVRKIGGYAFKGCSSLKEINIPNSINVIGDGAFQYCEFLEKVNLPNSINEIQYETFSYCSSLAHIDIPEGVINMGFGAFENC
;
A
#
# COMPACT_ATOMS: atom_id res chain seq x y z
N MET A 1 -12.12 -50.27 16.02
CA MET A 1 -11.46 -49.59 14.89
C MET A 1 -12.27 -49.94 13.65
N THR A 2 -12.94 -49.03 12.95
CA THR A 2 -12.62 -47.60 12.81
C THR A 2 -13.90 -46.85 12.40
N ALA A 3 -14.52 -46.17 13.36
CA ALA A 3 -15.55 -45.14 13.13
C ALA A 3 -14.92 -43.80 12.66
N ALA A 4 -13.70 -43.84 12.12
CA ALA A 4 -12.91 -42.66 11.74
C ALA A 4 -12.98 -42.34 10.25
N THR A 5 -13.50 -43.25 9.42
CA THR A 5 -13.52 -43.06 7.96
C THR A 5 -14.82 -42.44 7.44
N GLU A 6 -15.88 -42.44 8.25
CA GLU A 6 -17.19 -41.85 7.86
C GLU A 6 -17.30 -40.36 8.19
N LYS A 7 -16.33 -39.80 8.94
CA LYS A 7 -16.30 -38.37 9.34
C LYS A 7 -15.58 -37.46 8.34
N VAL A 8 -14.94 -38.00 7.30
CA VAL A 8 -14.17 -37.22 6.32
C VAL A 8 -15.01 -36.86 5.07
N MET A 9 -16.04 -37.65 4.75
CA MET A 9 -16.95 -37.36 3.62
C MET A 9 -18.06 -36.34 3.96
N LEU A 10 -18.25 -35.99 5.24
CA LEU A 10 -19.28 -35.02 5.66
C LEU A 10 -18.77 -33.56 5.77
N LYS A 11 -17.48 -33.31 5.52
CA LYS A 11 -16.91 -31.94 5.52
C LYS A 11 -16.93 -31.25 4.14
N GLN A 12 -17.33 -31.95 3.08
CA GLN A 12 -17.44 -31.36 1.72
C GLN A 12 -18.86 -30.89 1.35
N SER A 13 -19.84 -30.88 2.28
CA SER A 13 -21.25 -30.66 1.91
C SER A 13 -22.03 -29.66 2.81
N ILE A 14 -21.37 -28.77 3.56
CA ILE A 14 -22.07 -27.78 4.42
C ILE A 14 -21.82 -26.31 4.00
N PHE A 15 -20.91 -26.02 3.07
CA PHE A 15 -20.71 -24.64 2.58
C PHE A 15 -21.66 -24.22 1.44
N ALA A 16 -22.68 -25.02 1.15
CA ALA A 16 -23.72 -24.70 0.17
C ALA A 16 -25.03 -24.34 0.87
N ALA A 17 -25.09 -23.19 1.53
CA ALA A 17 -26.35 -22.45 1.71
C ALA A 17 -26.10 -21.06 2.33
N LEU A 18 -26.68 -20.06 1.66
CA LEU A 18 -27.15 -18.80 2.23
C LEU A 18 -26.20 -17.60 2.25
N ILE A 19 -25.78 -17.11 1.08
CA ILE A 19 -25.79 -15.66 0.83
C ILE A 19 -26.43 -15.42 -0.54
N LEU A 20 -27.53 -14.66 -0.48
CA LEU A 20 -28.42 -14.35 -1.59
C LEU A 20 -27.72 -13.51 -2.65
N CYS A 21 -28.08 -13.83 -3.90
CA CYS A 21 -27.82 -13.12 -5.14
C CYS A 21 -27.91 -11.59 -4.99
N LEU A 22 -26.80 -10.90 -5.23
CA LEU A 22 -26.76 -9.57 -5.84
C LEU A 22 -25.68 -9.60 -6.94
N PRO A 23 -25.94 -9.02 -8.12
CA PRO A 23 -25.10 -9.21 -9.30
C PRO A 23 -23.73 -8.54 -9.11
N ALA A 24 -22.73 -9.11 -9.79
CA ALA A 24 -21.39 -8.58 -9.94
C ALA A 24 -21.41 -7.05 -10.14
N VAL A 25 -20.93 -6.33 -9.12
CA VAL A 25 -20.55 -4.93 -9.29
C VAL A 25 -19.14 -4.96 -9.84
N VAL A 26 -19.04 -4.66 -11.14
CA VAL A 26 -17.81 -4.14 -11.73
C VAL A 26 -17.41 -2.95 -10.86
N LEU A 27 -16.32 -3.08 -10.10
CA LEU A 27 -15.69 -1.95 -9.43
C LEU A 27 -15.08 -1.09 -10.53
N THR A 28 -15.90 -0.21 -11.10
CA THR A 28 -15.44 1.01 -11.77
C THR A 28 -14.54 1.74 -10.78
N GLY A 29 -13.44 2.30 -11.28
CA GLY A 29 -12.46 3.03 -10.49
C GLY A 29 -13.07 4.16 -9.66
N CYS A 30 -12.24 4.82 -8.87
CA CYS A 30 -12.57 6.07 -8.20
C CYS A 30 -12.91 7.18 -9.23
N ASP A 31 -14.02 7.05 -9.95
CA ASP A 31 -14.58 8.08 -10.83
C ASP A 31 -15.61 8.85 -10.01
N LYS A 32 -15.25 10.04 -9.54
CA LYS A 32 -16.17 11.19 -9.46
C LYS A 32 -15.42 12.52 -9.60
N ASP A 33 -15.89 13.27 -10.58
CA ASP A 33 -15.92 14.73 -10.69
C ASP A 33 -14.60 15.46 -11.06
N GLU A 34 -14.62 16.00 -12.28
CA GLU A 34 -13.76 17.08 -12.79
C GLU A 34 -13.71 18.25 -11.78
N PRO A 35 -12.53 18.64 -11.25
CA PRO A 35 -12.46 19.78 -10.36
C PRO A 35 -12.47 21.09 -11.13
N ALA A 36 -13.28 22.02 -10.62
CA ALA A 36 -13.43 23.37 -11.11
C ALA A 36 -12.09 24.13 -11.17
N VAL A 37 -11.94 24.92 -12.23
CA VAL A 37 -10.83 25.86 -12.47
C VAL A 37 -10.72 26.85 -11.30
N VAL A 38 -9.70 26.68 -10.46
CA VAL A 38 -9.28 27.72 -9.50
C VAL A 38 -8.23 28.59 -10.17
N THR A 39 -8.54 29.88 -10.34
CA THR A 39 -7.61 30.89 -10.85
C THR A 39 -6.53 31.21 -9.81
N PRO A 40 -5.27 31.48 -10.21
CA PRO A 40 -4.18 31.73 -9.27
C PRO A 40 -4.31 33.10 -8.60
N GLU A 41 -4.22 33.12 -7.26
CA GLU A 41 -3.95 34.34 -6.49
C GLU A 41 -2.46 34.68 -6.54
N THR A 42 -2.17 35.98 -6.56
CA THR A 42 -0.85 36.61 -6.77
C THR A 42 0.16 36.33 -5.65
N PRO A 43 1.48 36.27 -5.95
CA PRO A 43 2.50 35.96 -4.95
C PRO A 43 2.79 37.16 -4.02
N VAL A 44 2.83 36.90 -2.72
CA VAL A 44 3.35 37.81 -1.71
C VAL A 44 4.86 37.55 -1.57
N THR A 45 5.66 38.60 -1.72
CA THR A 45 7.13 38.58 -1.58
C THR A 45 7.54 38.39 -0.11
N PRO A 46 8.58 37.58 0.20
CA PRO A 46 9.19 37.59 1.52
C PRO A 46 10.18 38.76 1.67
N ASP A 47 10.02 39.48 2.77
CA ASP A 47 10.91 40.56 3.22
C ASP A 47 12.18 39.96 3.84
N ASN A 48 13.33 40.44 3.38
CA ASN A 48 14.66 40.05 3.86
C ASN A 48 15.07 40.99 4.98
N THR A 49 15.34 40.45 6.16
CA THR A 49 16.24 41.11 7.11
C THR A 49 17.33 40.13 7.52
N ASP A 50 18.52 40.39 6.99
CA ASP A 50 19.80 39.93 7.53
C ASP A 50 19.89 40.27 9.01
N ASP A 51 20.35 39.35 9.85
CA ASP A 51 21.34 39.73 10.85
C ASP A 51 22.30 38.59 11.19
N LYS A 52 23.55 39.01 11.28
CA LYS A 52 24.75 38.20 11.49
C LYS A 52 24.82 37.80 12.95
N ASP A 53 25.31 36.58 13.22
CA ASP A 53 26.33 36.34 14.24
C ASP A 53 26.79 34.87 14.21
N ASN A 54 28.08 34.69 13.97
CA ASN A 54 28.85 33.47 14.22
C ASN A 54 30.12 33.94 14.95
N PRO A 55 30.47 33.37 16.11
CA PRO A 55 31.60 32.46 16.08
C PRO A 55 31.55 31.29 17.09
N ASP A 56 32.50 30.37 16.87
CA ASP A 56 33.07 29.34 17.75
C ASP A 56 32.46 27.93 17.64
N LYS A 57 33.07 26.97 16.93
CA LYS A 57 34.32 26.21 17.15
C LYS A 57 34.26 25.17 18.29
N ASP A 58 34.70 23.99 17.87
CA ASP A 58 35.30 22.87 18.61
C ASP A 58 34.36 21.87 19.29
N GLY A 59 34.48 20.60 18.87
CA GLY A 59 33.87 19.45 19.54
C GLY A 59 33.76 18.22 18.65
N ASP A 60 34.89 17.55 18.39
CA ASP A 60 34.94 16.13 18.02
C ASP A 60 34.07 15.31 18.98
N GLU A 61 33.07 14.57 18.49
CA GLU A 61 32.76 13.20 18.91
C GLU A 61 32.07 12.45 17.76
N ASN A 62 32.82 11.56 17.13
CA ASN A 62 32.30 10.43 16.36
C ASN A 62 32.10 9.24 17.32
N PRO A 63 30.87 8.76 17.52
CA PRO A 63 30.64 7.36 17.79
C PRO A 63 29.97 6.74 16.57
N GLY A 64 30.68 5.81 15.92
CA GLY A 64 30.05 4.91 14.99
C GLY A 64 28.94 4.12 15.70
N SER A 65 27.71 4.30 15.27
CA SER A 65 26.78 3.18 15.09
C SER A 65 26.55 3.05 13.58
N SER A 66 27.08 1.95 13.04
CA SER A 66 26.57 1.37 11.80
C SER A 66 25.15 0.88 12.08
N ASP A 67 24.20 1.80 12.16
CA ASP A 67 22.80 1.46 12.01
C ASP A 67 22.58 1.26 10.52
N ASN A 68 22.87 0.04 10.06
CA ASN A 68 22.47 -0.39 8.74
C ASN A 68 20.93 -0.23 8.66
N PRO A 69 20.35 0.64 7.82
CA PRO A 69 18.90 0.90 7.81
C PRO A 69 18.05 -0.29 7.33
N GLY A 70 18.68 -1.45 7.14
CA GLY A 70 18.21 -2.55 6.31
C GLY A 70 17.27 -3.56 6.94
N ASP A 71 16.88 -3.44 8.21
CA ASP A 71 15.93 -4.38 8.83
C ASP A 71 14.87 -3.66 9.67
N LYS A 72 14.02 -2.86 9.00
CA LYS A 72 12.69 -2.55 9.54
C LYS A 72 11.88 -3.85 9.48
N GLY A 73 11.82 -4.56 10.60
CA GLY A 73 11.18 -5.87 10.72
C GLY A 73 9.92 -6.02 9.86
N GLU A 74 9.95 -7.00 8.97
CA GLU A 74 8.92 -7.23 7.97
C GLU A 74 7.54 -7.44 8.63
N LYS A 75 6.58 -6.55 8.34
CA LYS A 75 5.26 -6.53 8.99
C LYS A 75 4.47 -7.79 8.65
N LYS A 76 4.07 -8.58 9.66
CA LYS A 76 3.27 -9.81 9.49
C LYS A 76 1.93 -9.69 10.23
N VAL A 77 0.89 -10.31 9.68
CA VAL A 77 -0.40 -10.51 10.35
C VAL A 77 -0.87 -11.95 10.21
N VAL A 78 -1.54 -12.45 11.25
CA VAL A 78 -2.26 -13.73 11.23
C VAL A 78 -3.76 -13.45 11.21
N ILE A 79 -4.47 -14.07 10.28
CA ILE A 79 -5.93 -14.07 10.17
C ILE A 79 -6.41 -15.45 10.64
N ASN A 80 -7.12 -15.46 11.76
CA ASN A 80 -7.71 -16.67 12.34
C ASN A 80 -8.97 -17.07 11.58
N THR A 81 -9.38 -18.33 11.74
CA THR A 81 -10.58 -18.89 11.08
C THR A 81 -11.87 -18.18 11.47
N ASP A 82 -11.91 -17.50 12.62
CA ASP A 82 -13.03 -16.68 13.07
C ASP A 82 -13.03 -15.25 12.47
N GLY A 83 -12.05 -14.93 11.62
CA GLY A 83 -11.87 -13.63 11.00
C GLY A 83 -11.16 -12.59 11.86
N THR A 84 -10.75 -12.94 13.09
CA THR A 84 -9.94 -12.05 13.93
C THR A 84 -8.50 -11.99 13.42
N THR A 85 -7.84 -10.86 13.64
CA THR A 85 -6.45 -10.62 13.25
C THR A 85 -5.55 -10.49 14.46
N SER A 86 -4.30 -10.92 14.34
CA SER A 86 -3.32 -10.89 15.44
C SER A 86 -2.97 -9.49 15.94
N ASP A 87 -3.22 -8.46 15.13
CA ASP A 87 -2.88 -7.05 15.42
C ASP A 87 -4.12 -6.14 15.50
N GLY A 88 -5.33 -6.71 15.49
CA GLY A 88 -6.58 -5.96 15.55
C GLY A 88 -6.99 -5.27 14.25
N SER A 89 -6.27 -5.51 13.14
CA SER A 89 -6.67 -5.07 11.80
C SER A 89 -8.06 -5.51 11.38
N HIS A 90 -8.73 -4.66 10.61
CA HIS A 90 -10.04 -4.95 10.05
C HIS A 90 -9.93 -5.89 8.85
N PHE A 91 -10.36 -7.14 9.04
CA PHE A 91 -10.39 -8.15 8.00
C PHE A 91 -11.82 -8.38 7.47
N ARG A 92 -11.96 -8.52 6.15
CA ARG A 92 -13.21 -8.91 5.49
C ARG A 92 -12.91 -9.83 4.31
N ARG A 93 -13.31 -11.10 4.40
CA ARG A 93 -13.30 -12.03 3.26
C ARG A 93 -14.32 -11.58 2.20
N ILE A 94 -13.92 -11.56 0.93
CA ILE A 94 -14.81 -11.26 -0.20
C ILE A 94 -15.21 -12.56 -0.92
N ASP A 95 -14.22 -13.36 -1.29
CA ASP A 95 -14.38 -14.67 -1.92
C ASP A 95 -13.20 -15.58 -1.53
N GLU A 96 -13.08 -16.76 -2.14
CA GLU A 96 -12.05 -17.75 -1.84
C GLU A 96 -10.61 -17.20 -1.96
N THR A 97 -10.40 -16.27 -2.90
CA THR A 97 -9.08 -15.71 -3.24
C THR A 97 -8.91 -14.27 -2.81
N THR A 98 -10.00 -13.54 -2.63
CA THR A 98 -10.00 -12.08 -2.41
C THR A 98 -10.43 -11.72 -1.00
N PHE A 99 -9.76 -10.74 -0.40
CA PHE A 99 -10.14 -10.21 0.90
C PHE A 99 -9.70 -8.75 1.06
N MET A 100 -10.29 -8.07 2.03
CA MET A 100 -9.85 -6.76 2.49
C MET A 100 -9.10 -6.90 3.81
N LEU A 101 -8.04 -6.11 3.97
CA LEU A 101 -7.38 -5.89 5.24
C LEU A 101 -7.02 -4.41 5.37
N ASN A 102 -7.58 -3.74 6.39
CA ASN A 102 -7.43 -2.28 6.59
C ASN A 102 -7.65 -1.50 5.29
N TYR A 103 -8.78 -1.78 4.62
CA TYR A 103 -9.22 -1.12 3.38
C TYR A 103 -8.36 -1.42 2.13
N VAL A 104 -7.25 -2.14 2.25
CA VAL A 104 -6.50 -2.65 1.10
C VAL A 104 -7.12 -3.96 0.65
N LYS A 105 -7.37 -4.08 -0.65
CA LYS A 105 -7.88 -5.29 -1.30
C LYS A 105 -6.71 -6.15 -1.76
N TYR A 106 -6.73 -7.41 -1.34
CA TYR A 106 -5.71 -8.40 -1.65
C TYR A 106 -6.32 -9.58 -2.40
N GLU A 107 -5.50 -10.22 -3.22
CA GLU A 107 -5.85 -11.44 -3.94
C GLU A 107 -4.74 -12.47 -3.83
N ILE A 108 -5.10 -13.71 -3.53
CA ILE A 108 -4.19 -14.85 -3.49
C ILE A 108 -4.08 -15.42 -4.91
N ARG A 109 -2.87 -15.41 -5.48
CA ARG A 109 -2.55 -15.94 -6.80
C ARG A 109 -1.29 -16.80 -6.71
N ASP A 110 -1.29 -17.99 -7.31
CA ASP A 110 -0.09 -18.82 -7.48
C ASP A 110 0.83 -18.90 -6.24
N GLY A 111 0.24 -19.12 -5.05
CA GLY A 111 0.98 -19.26 -3.79
C GLY A 111 1.57 -17.97 -3.18
N HIS A 112 1.18 -16.80 -3.69
CA HIS A 112 1.52 -15.50 -3.12
C HIS A 112 0.29 -14.57 -3.10
N ILE A 113 0.47 -13.37 -2.54
CA ILE A 113 -0.57 -12.35 -2.49
C ILE A 113 -0.16 -11.14 -3.34
N GLU A 114 -1.13 -10.61 -4.08
CA GLU A 114 -1.05 -9.32 -4.76
C GLU A 114 -1.99 -8.31 -4.10
N VAL A 115 -1.54 -7.05 -3.99
CA VAL A 115 -2.41 -5.91 -3.69
C VAL A 115 -3.09 -5.49 -4.98
N ILE A 116 -4.41 -5.50 -5.02
CA ILE A 116 -5.19 -5.28 -6.24
C ILE A 116 -6.14 -4.09 -6.16
N GLY A 117 -6.20 -3.41 -5.02
CA GLY A 117 -7.12 -2.31 -4.82
C GLY A 117 -6.96 -1.65 -3.46
N TYR A 118 -7.51 -0.45 -3.35
CA TYR A 118 -7.67 0.27 -2.10
C TYR A 118 -9.04 0.94 -2.09
N ASP A 119 -9.78 0.73 -1.00
CA ASP A 119 -11.11 1.31 -0.82
C ASP A 119 -11.05 2.49 0.13
N SER A 120 -11.00 3.70 -0.41
CA SER A 120 -10.93 4.94 0.36
C SER A 120 -12.27 5.42 0.94
N SER A 121 -13.37 4.73 0.65
CA SER A 121 -14.73 5.21 0.92
C SER A 121 -15.06 5.41 2.42
N GLU A 122 -14.27 4.84 3.32
CA GLU A 122 -14.46 4.93 4.78
C GLU A 122 -13.28 5.58 5.53
N ILE A 123 -12.32 6.20 4.81
CA ILE A 123 -10.99 6.55 5.38
C ILE A 123 -10.94 7.87 6.16
N GLU A 124 -12.06 8.57 6.34
CA GLU A 124 -12.05 9.91 6.94
C GLU A 124 -11.64 9.98 8.42
N LEU A 125 -11.56 8.85 9.17
CA LEU A 125 -11.38 8.92 10.63
C LEU A 125 -10.22 8.09 11.24
N THR A 126 -9.75 7.02 10.61
CA THR A 126 -8.92 6.01 11.33
C THR A 126 -7.45 5.98 10.92
N LEU A 127 -7.13 6.12 9.63
CA LEU A 127 -5.75 5.97 9.13
C LEU A 127 -5.04 7.29 8.80
N LYS A 128 -5.76 8.42 8.77
CA LYS A 128 -5.22 9.72 8.35
C LYS A 128 -4.43 9.63 7.02
N GLY A 129 -4.88 8.77 6.10
CA GLY A 129 -4.23 8.55 4.81
C GLY A 129 -2.93 7.75 4.85
N LYS A 130 -2.55 7.14 5.97
CA LYS A 130 -1.36 6.29 6.06
C LYS A 130 -1.70 4.82 5.85
N VAL A 131 -1.00 4.16 4.92
CA VAL A 131 -1.13 2.72 4.63
C VAL A 131 0.20 2.01 4.88
N ASP A 132 0.17 1.01 5.74
CA ASP A 132 1.32 0.15 6.04
C ASP A 132 1.03 -1.28 5.57
N LEU A 133 1.60 -1.66 4.42
CA LEU A 133 1.38 -2.98 3.83
C LEU A 133 2.09 -4.08 4.63
N TYR A 134 1.47 -5.25 4.67
CA TYR A 134 2.07 -6.45 5.26
C TYR A 134 3.01 -7.10 4.25
N SER A 135 4.16 -7.55 4.74
CA SER A 135 5.07 -8.40 3.99
C SER A 135 4.57 -9.83 3.86
N THR A 136 3.93 -10.32 4.94
CA THR A 136 3.46 -11.69 5.10
C THR A 136 2.08 -11.67 5.73
N ILE A 137 1.17 -12.44 5.14
CA ILE A 137 -0.18 -12.64 5.65
C ILE A 137 -0.38 -14.15 5.83
N GLU A 138 -0.65 -14.57 7.07
CA GLU A 138 -0.98 -15.95 7.39
C GLU A 138 -2.49 -16.10 7.49
N ILE A 139 -3.06 -17.04 6.73
CA ILE A 139 -4.50 -17.31 6.67
C ILE A 139 -4.69 -18.79 6.95
N ASP A 140 -5.44 -19.12 8.01
CA ASP A 140 -5.74 -20.51 8.38
C ASP A 140 -4.48 -21.40 8.50
N ASN A 141 -3.40 -20.85 9.09
CA ASN A 141 -2.07 -21.47 9.23
C ASN A 141 -1.30 -21.69 7.92
N VAL A 142 -1.71 -21.05 6.83
CA VAL A 142 -0.95 -21.01 5.57
C VAL A 142 -0.37 -19.62 5.41
N SER A 143 0.95 -19.54 5.29
CA SER A 143 1.69 -18.28 5.15
C SER A 143 1.87 -17.90 3.69
N TYR A 144 1.50 -16.67 3.34
CA TYR A 144 1.67 -16.09 2.01
C TYR A 144 2.53 -14.83 2.08
N ASN A 145 3.45 -14.69 1.13
CA ASN A 145 4.18 -13.43 0.94
C ASN A 145 3.36 -12.49 0.07
N VAL A 146 3.32 -11.21 0.44
CA VAL A 146 2.79 -10.14 -0.42
C VAL A 146 3.92 -9.71 -1.35
N ARG A 147 3.77 -9.97 -2.65
CA ARG A 147 4.87 -9.82 -3.62
C ARG A 147 4.70 -8.69 -4.60
N LYS A 148 3.49 -8.21 -4.80
CA LYS A 148 3.18 -7.30 -5.90
C LYS A 148 2.09 -6.31 -5.53
N ILE A 149 2.25 -5.09 -6.01
CA ILE A 149 1.16 -4.13 -6.16
C ILE A 149 0.74 -4.17 -7.62
N GLY A 150 -0.52 -4.52 -7.87
CA GLY A 150 -1.10 -4.60 -9.20
C GLY A 150 -1.19 -3.23 -9.88
N GLY A 151 -1.29 -3.24 -11.21
CA GLY A 151 -1.50 -2.01 -11.98
C GLY A 151 -2.79 -1.32 -11.53
N TYR A 152 -2.73 0.00 -11.41
CA TYR A 152 -3.83 0.85 -10.94
C TYR A 152 -4.41 0.53 -9.54
N ALA A 153 -3.73 -0.28 -8.71
CA ALA A 153 -4.27 -0.73 -7.42
C ALA A 153 -4.63 0.41 -6.46
N PHE A 154 -3.94 1.55 -6.54
CA PHE A 154 -4.22 2.76 -5.78
C PHE A 154 -4.56 3.95 -6.68
N LYS A 155 -4.96 3.74 -7.94
CA LYS A 155 -5.25 4.86 -8.85
C LYS A 155 -6.35 5.78 -8.29
N GLY A 156 -6.10 7.08 -8.30
CA GLY A 156 -7.07 8.11 -7.88
C GLY A 156 -7.35 8.14 -6.37
N CYS A 157 -6.47 7.57 -5.54
CA CYS A 157 -6.69 7.51 -4.10
C CYS A 157 -6.44 8.86 -3.43
N SER A 158 -7.48 9.71 -3.39
CA SER A 158 -7.42 11.05 -2.79
C SER A 158 -7.26 11.06 -1.27
N SER A 159 -7.52 9.95 -0.58
CA SER A 159 -7.29 9.86 0.86
C SER A 159 -5.89 9.39 1.23
N LEU A 160 -5.10 8.86 0.28
CA LEU A 160 -3.78 8.30 0.54
C LEU A 160 -2.73 9.42 0.63
N LYS A 161 -2.06 9.52 1.78
CA LYS A 161 -1.00 10.49 2.09
C LYS A 161 0.37 9.85 2.25
N GLU A 162 0.43 8.68 2.87
CA GLU A 162 1.67 7.94 3.08
C GLU A 162 1.46 6.47 2.78
N ILE A 163 2.39 5.84 2.08
CA ILE A 163 2.45 4.39 1.95
C ILE A 163 3.82 3.81 2.29
N ASN A 164 3.82 2.79 3.14
CA ASN A 164 4.97 1.97 3.47
C ASN A 164 4.88 0.63 2.73
N ILE A 165 5.79 0.40 1.78
CA ILE A 165 5.83 -0.79 0.94
C ILE A 165 6.95 -1.72 1.46
N PRO A 166 6.65 -2.95 1.91
CA PRO A 166 7.65 -3.87 2.44
C PRO A 166 8.57 -4.46 1.36
N ASN A 167 9.78 -4.87 1.76
CA ASN A 167 10.77 -5.48 0.86
C ASN A 167 10.34 -6.80 0.22
N SER A 168 9.29 -7.46 0.73
CA SER A 168 8.71 -8.64 0.08
C SER A 168 8.08 -8.32 -1.28
N ILE A 169 7.71 -7.05 -1.52
CA ILE A 169 7.12 -6.58 -2.78
C ILE A 169 8.22 -6.21 -3.76
N ASN A 170 8.30 -6.93 -4.88
CA ASN A 170 9.31 -6.74 -5.92
C ASN A 170 8.76 -6.19 -7.24
N VAL A 171 7.45 -6.00 -7.34
CA VAL A 171 6.77 -5.41 -8.50
C VAL A 171 5.74 -4.38 -8.04
N ILE A 172 5.82 -3.18 -8.62
CA ILE A 172 4.80 -2.14 -8.51
C ILE A 172 4.29 -1.87 -9.93
N GLY A 173 3.00 -2.14 -10.15
CA GLY A 173 2.37 -2.14 -11.46
C GLY A 173 2.31 -0.77 -12.16
N ASP A 174 2.04 -0.81 -13.47
CA ASP A 174 1.70 0.36 -14.28
C ASP A 174 0.60 1.19 -13.61
N GLY A 175 0.83 2.50 -13.49
CA GLY A 175 -0.11 3.45 -12.92
C GLY A 175 -0.58 3.10 -11.49
N ALA A 176 0.16 2.30 -10.73
CA ALA A 176 -0.27 1.81 -9.42
C ALA A 176 -0.74 2.92 -8.47
N PHE A 177 -0.11 4.10 -8.52
CA PHE A 177 -0.46 5.28 -7.73
C PHE A 177 -0.87 6.49 -8.58
N GLN A 178 -1.25 6.26 -9.84
CA GLN A 178 -1.63 7.34 -10.76
C GLN A 178 -2.77 8.19 -10.17
N TYR A 179 -2.70 9.52 -10.26
CA TYR A 179 -3.70 10.46 -9.72
C TYR A 179 -3.89 10.39 -8.18
N CYS A 180 -2.90 9.89 -7.42
CA CYS A 180 -2.90 10.06 -5.97
C CYS A 180 -2.43 11.49 -5.59
N GLU A 181 -3.29 12.49 -5.80
CA GLU A 181 -2.95 13.91 -5.67
C GLU A 181 -2.43 14.31 -4.28
N PHE A 182 -2.87 13.62 -3.23
CA PHE A 182 -2.51 13.88 -1.83
C PHE A 182 -1.39 12.97 -1.29
N LEU A 183 -0.81 12.12 -2.15
CA LEU A 183 0.29 11.25 -1.73
C LEU A 183 1.55 12.07 -1.51
N GLU A 184 1.91 12.26 -0.25
CA GLU A 184 3.05 13.06 0.20
C GLU A 184 4.31 12.22 0.35
N LYS A 185 4.16 10.93 0.72
CA LYS A 185 5.29 10.07 1.05
C LYS A 185 5.13 8.63 0.58
N VAL A 186 6.14 8.13 -0.12
CA VAL A 186 6.24 6.74 -0.54
C VAL A 186 7.58 6.19 -0.04
N ASN A 187 7.54 5.18 0.83
CA ASN A 187 8.74 4.43 1.19
C ASN A 187 8.82 3.21 0.27
N LEU A 188 9.62 3.32 -0.79
CA LEU A 188 9.84 2.26 -1.77
C LEU A 188 10.66 1.10 -1.17
N PRO A 189 10.41 -0.15 -1.59
CA PRO A 189 11.18 -1.30 -1.13
C PRO A 189 12.52 -1.38 -1.88
N ASN A 190 13.56 -1.92 -1.25
CA ASN A 190 14.87 -2.10 -1.90
C ASN A 190 14.90 -3.24 -2.93
N SER A 191 13.83 -4.01 -3.04
CA SER A 191 13.73 -5.21 -3.88
C SER A 191 13.16 -4.95 -5.28
N ILE A 192 12.67 -3.75 -5.56
CA ILE A 192 12.25 -3.38 -6.93
C ILE A 192 13.47 -3.02 -7.78
N ASN A 193 13.38 -3.33 -9.07
CA ASN A 193 14.40 -2.99 -10.07
C ASN A 193 13.89 -2.02 -11.15
N GLU A 194 12.61 -1.69 -11.12
CA GLU A 194 11.92 -0.87 -12.11
C GLU A 194 10.80 -0.08 -11.45
N ILE A 195 10.65 1.18 -11.87
CA ILE A 195 9.43 1.97 -11.66
C ILE A 195 8.70 1.95 -13.00
N GLN A 196 7.46 1.44 -13.02
CA GLN A 196 6.73 1.14 -14.25
C GLN A 196 6.08 2.37 -14.90
N TYR A 197 5.35 2.16 -16.01
CA TYR A 197 4.70 3.23 -16.77
C TYR A 197 3.72 4.00 -15.88
N GLU A 198 3.83 5.33 -15.86
CA GLU A 198 2.93 6.24 -15.11
C GLU A 198 2.75 5.91 -13.61
N THR A 199 3.64 5.14 -12.96
CA THR A 199 3.41 4.61 -11.60
C THR A 199 3.01 5.68 -10.59
N PHE A 200 3.61 6.87 -10.63
CA PHE A 200 3.31 8.03 -9.77
C PHE A 200 2.82 9.24 -10.57
N SER A 201 2.33 9.04 -11.80
CA SER A 201 1.86 10.15 -12.64
C SER A 201 0.69 10.88 -11.96
N TYR A 202 0.73 12.22 -11.96
CA TYR A 202 -0.23 13.12 -11.31
C TYR A 202 -0.28 12.99 -9.77
N CYS A 203 0.81 12.60 -9.12
CA CYS A 203 0.95 12.68 -7.65
C CYS A 203 1.46 14.06 -7.21
N SER A 204 0.64 15.10 -7.32
CA SER A 204 1.04 16.52 -7.13
C SER A 204 1.54 16.92 -5.73
N SER A 205 1.30 16.09 -4.70
CA SER A 205 1.84 16.33 -3.35
C SER A 205 3.15 15.61 -3.09
N LEU A 206 3.63 14.78 -4.01
CA LEU A 206 4.82 13.95 -3.85
C LEU A 206 6.08 14.77 -4.13
N ALA A 207 6.48 15.59 -3.17
CA ALA A 207 7.60 16.51 -3.32
C ALA A 207 8.99 15.83 -3.29
N HIS A 208 9.11 14.67 -2.65
CA HIS A 208 10.36 13.93 -2.52
C HIS A 208 10.10 12.42 -2.53
N ILE A 209 10.93 11.68 -3.26
CA ILE A 209 10.93 10.22 -3.24
C ILE A 209 12.36 9.71 -3.33
N ASP A 210 12.73 8.83 -2.40
CA ASP A 210 14.02 8.14 -2.43
C ASP A 210 13.94 6.96 -3.38
N ILE A 211 14.71 7.00 -4.47
CA ILE A 211 14.78 5.91 -5.44
C ILE A 211 15.77 4.85 -4.92
N PRO A 212 15.34 3.59 -4.72
CA PRO A 212 16.24 2.52 -4.29
C PRO A 212 17.38 2.28 -5.28
N GLU A 213 18.57 1.95 -4.79
CA GLU A 213 19.77 1.73 -5.62
C GLU A 213 19.59 0.61 -6.67
N GLY A 214 18.68 -0.34 -6.42
CA GLY A 214 18.39 -1.45 -7.34
C GLY A 214 17.57 -1.05 -8.57
N VAL A 215 16.97 0.15 -8.59
CA VAL A 215 16.16 0.63 -9.71
C VAL A 215 17.07 1.01 -10.89
N ILE A 216 16.96 0.24 -11.98
CA ILE A 216 17.74 0.44 -13.20
C ILE A 216 16.89 0.93 -14.38
N ASN A 217 15.57 0.84 -14.27
CA ASN A 217 14.62 1.25 -15.30
C ASN A 217 13.53 2.16 -14.71
N MET A 218 13.17 3.20 -15.47
CA MET A 218 12.03 4.07 -15.18
C MET A 218 11.14 4.16 -16.42
N GLY A 219 9.87 3.81 -16.24
CA GLY A 219 8.85 3.83 -17.26
C GLY A 219 8.53 5.25 -17.72
N PHE A 220 8.00 5.36 -18.93
CA PHE A 220 7.54 6.64 -19.47
C PHE A 220 6.47 7.24 -18.55
N GLY A 221 6.58 8.55 -18.28
CA GLY A 221 5.63 9.27 -17.46
C GLY A 221 5.58 8.85 -15.99
N ALA A 222 6.53 8.04 -15.50
CA ALA A 222 6.51 7.51 -14.13
C ALA A 222 6.28 8.57 -13.04
N PHE A 223 6.75 9.80 -13.27
CA PHE A 223 6.59 10.97 -12.40
C PHE A 223 6.05 12.19 -13.17
N GLU A 224 5.25 11.97 -14.21
CA GLU A 224 4.63 13.06 -14.95
C GLU A 224 3.69 13.86 -14.03
N ASN A 225 3.80 15.18 -14.00
CA ASN A 225 2.96 16.07 -13.18
C ASN A 225 2.97 15.75 -11.67
N CYS A 226 4.11 15.30 -11.13
CA CYS A 226 4.40 15.30 -9.70
C CYS A 226 4.83 16.69 -9.21
#